data_AF-A0AAV3V791-F1
#
_entry.id   AF-A0AAV3V791-F1
#
_cell.length_a   1.000
_cell.length_b   1.000
_cell.length_c   1.000
_cell.angle_alpha   90.00
_cell.angle_beta   90.00
_cell.angle_gamma   90.00
#
_symmetry.space_group_name_H-M   'P 1'
#
loop_
_entity.id
_entity.type
_entity.pdbx_description
1 polymer ?
#
loop_
_entity_poly.entity_id
_entity_poly.type
_entity_poly.pdbx_seq_one_letter_code
_entity_poly.pdbx_strand_id
1 'polypeptide(L)'
;MYRAFKGGTGDYVALFEPTASAIQKEGTGYILASVGEESGLIPYTCYFTTKSYMDKNPQVIQGFTNAIYKGQQWFFSHSTEEVADSIIDYFPGTDKDTIMTVIDNYKKIDAIAHTPEIKEENLNRLMDIITDYDSSLMPQRPEFSKIVDNSFAEKAAK
;
A
#
# COMPACT_ATOMS: atom_id res chain seq x y z
N MET A 1 3.19 -19.09 5.52
CA MET A 1 4.53 -18.53 5.84
C MET A 1 4.67 -18.32 7.34
N TYR A 2 3.81 -17.52 7.99
CA TYR A 2 3.75 -17.36 9.46
C TYR A 2 3.95 -18.65 10.31
N ARG A 3 3.08 -19.66 10.14
CA ARG A 3 3.13 -20.89 10.95
C ARG A 3 4.41 -21.71 10.74
N ALA A 4 4.99 -21.65 9.54
CA ALA A 4 6.23 -22.36 9.22
C ALA A 4 7.41 -21.69 9.93
N PHE A 5 7.49 -20.36 9.90
CA PHE A 5 8.49 -19.59 10.63
C PHE A 5 8.42 -19.86 12.14
N LYS A 6 7.22 -19.77 12.75
CA LYS A 6 7.05 -20.12 14.18
C LYS A 6 7.36 -21.59 14.49
N GLY A 7 7.21 -22.48 13.52
CA GLY A 7 7.62 -23.88 13.61
C GLY A 7 9.12 -24.13 13.43
N GLY A 8 9.93 -23.07 13.33
CA GLY A 8 11.38 -23.17 13.14
C GLY A 8 11.83 -23.42 11.71
N THR A 9 10.95 -23.23 10.72
CA THR A 9 11.30 -23.37 9.30
C THR A 9 11.67 -22.02 8.69
N GLY A 10 12.95 -21.86 8.37
CA GLY A 10 13.54 -20.66 7.76
C GLY A 10 14.01 -19.63 8.79
N ASP A 11 15.10 -18.92 8.47
CA ASP A 11 15.70 -17.91 9.35
C ASP A 11 14.98 -16.55 9.29
N TYR A 12 14.31 -16.26 8.16
CA TYR A 12 13.61 -15.00 7.90
C TYR A 12 12.28 -15.25 7.20
N VAL A 13 11.33 -14.32 7.39
CA VAL A 13 10.05 -14.31 6.70
C VAL A 13 9.61 -12.88 6.39
N ALA A 14 9.14 -12.64 5.16
CA ALA A 14 8.47 -11.40 4.81
C ALA A 14 6.99 -11.49 5.21
N LEU A 15 6.50 -10.54 6.01
CA LEU A 15 5.13 -10.50 6.52
C LEU A 15 4.56 -9.10 6.43
N PHE A 16 3.26 -9.01 6.19
CA PHE A 16 2.51 -7.76 6.30
C PHE A 16 2.08 -7.50 7.74
N GLU A 17 1.80 -6.24 8.02
CA GLU A 17 1.05 -5.85 9.20
C GLU A 17 -0.42 -6.34 9.10
N PRO A 18 -1.10 -6.62 10.23
CA PRO A 18 -0.61 -6.56 11.62
C PRO A 18 0.21 -7.79 12.05
N THR A 19 0.44 -8.76 11.15
CA THR A 19 1.06 -10.05 11.50
C THR A 19 2.51 -9.90 11.97
N ALA A 20 3.28 -9.00 11.35
CA ALA A 20 4.65 -8.71 11.76
C ALA A 20 4.71 -8.14 13.19
N SER A 21 3.90 -7.12 13.50
CA SER A 21 3.79 -6.55 14.84
C SER A 21 3.30 -7.56 15.89
N ALA A 22 2.34 -8.42 15.53
CA ALA A 22 1.85 -9.47 16.42
C ALA A 22 2.96 -10.46 16.84
N ILE A 23 3.82 -10.90 15.93
CA ILE A 23 4.94 -11.80 16.24
C ILE A 23 5.94 -11.15 17.20
N GLN A 24 6.26 -9.88 16.97
CA GLN A 24 7.16 -9.12 17.83
C GLN A 24 6.57 -8.97 19.23
N LYS A 25 5.27 -8.68 19.33
CA LYS A 25 4.54 -8.59 20.62
C LYS A 25 4.51 -9.93 21.36
N GLU A 26 4.35 -11.04 20.64
CA GLU A 26 4.40 -12.40 21.19
C GLU A 26 5.81 -12.85 21.60
N GLY A 27 6.86 -12.11 21.23
CA GLY A 27 8.26 -12.48 21.51
C GLY A 27 8.76 -13.69 20.71
N THR A 28 8.07 -14.05 19.63
CA THR A 28 8.40 -15.22 18.79
C THR A 28 9.23 -14.86 17.54
N GLY A 29 9.62 -13.59 17.45
CA GLY A 29 10.47 -13.02 16.41
C GLY A 29 10.65 -11.53 16.66
N TYR A 30 11.41 -10.85 15.81
CA TYR A 30 11.59 -9.41 15.85
C TYR A 30 11.61 -8.84 14.43
N ILE A 31 11.22 -7.58 14.28
CA ILE A 31 11.28 -6.89 13.00
C ILE A 31 12.74 -6.51 12.74
N LEU A 32 13.37 -7.20 11.79
CA LEU A 32 14.76 -6.91 11.39
C LEU A 32 14.85 -5.68 10.47
N ALA A 33 13.93 -5.56 9.51
CA ALA A 33 13.92 -4.50 8.50
C ALA A 33 12.52 -4.29 7.93
N SER A 34 12.27 -3.10 7.37
CA SER A 34 11.06 -2.77 6.61
C SER A 34 11.35 -2.80 5.11
N VAL A 35 10.81 -3.79 4.39
CA VAL A 35 10.98 -3.86 2.92
C VAL A 35 10.43 -2.62 2.23
N GLY A 36 9.33 -2.05 2.74
CA GLY A 36 8.72 -0.85 2.17
C GLY A 36 9.57 0.41 2.36
N GLU A 37 10.34 0.49 3.46
CA GLU A 37 11.30 1.57 3.68
C GLU A 37 12.48 1.46 2.69
N GLU A 38 13.00 0.24 2.52
CA GLU A 38 14.15 -0.03 1.65
C GLU A 38 13.83 0.05 0.15
N SER A 39 12.58 -0.24 -0.28
CA SER A 39 12.19 -0.15 -1.69
C SER A 39 12.09 1.29 -2.21
N GLY A 40 12.02 2.25 -1.29
CA GLY A 40 11.55 3.60 -1.58
C GLY A 40 10.12 3.61 -2.13
N LEU A 41 9.69 4.77 -2.64
CA LEU A 41 8.31 4.97 -3.08
C LEU A 41 7.99 4.23 -4.38
N ILE A 42 7.08 3.26 -4.30
CA ILE A 42 6.55 2.50 -5.43
C ILE A 42 5.02 2.42 -5.34
N PRO A 43 4.30 2.34 -6.47
CA PRO A 43 2.86 2.15 -6.49
C PRO A 43 2.50 0.71 -6.10
N TYR A 44 2.47 0.41 -4.80
CA TYR A 44 2.27 -0.94 -4.28
C TYR A 44 0.81 -1.39 -4.33
N THR A 45 -0.07 -0.67 -3.63
CA THR A 45 -1.52 -0.91 -3.67
C THR A 45 -2.16 0.10 -4.62
N CYS A 46 -2.64 -0.39 -5.77
CA CYS A 46 -3.27 0.42 -6.80
C CYS A 46 -4.63 -0.13 -7.20
N TYR A 47 -5.49 0.74 -7.70
CA TYR A 47 -6.74 0.37 -8.33
C TYR A 47 -6.61 0.52 -9.85
N PHE A 48 -7.11 -0.47 -10.59
CA PHE A 48 -7.12 -0.45 -12.04
C PHE A 48 -8.46 -0.97 -12.57
N THR A 49 -8.81 -0.54 -13.78
CA THR A 49 -9.99 -0.99 -14.50
C THR A 49 -9.66 -1.04 -15.99
N THR A 50 -10.54 -1.63 -16.80
CA THR A 50 -10.40 -1.56 -18.24
C THR A 50 -10.64 -0.14 -18.73
N LYS A 51 -9.90 0.27 -19.76
CA LYS A 51 -10.12 1.55 -20.44
C LYS A 51 -11.58 1.71 -20.90
N SER A 52 -12.18 0.63 -21.43
CA SER A 52 -13.57 0.65 -21.88
C SER A 52 -14.58 0.91 -20.76
N TYR A 53 -14.31 0.48 -19.52
CA TYR A 53 -15.15 0.80 -18.38
C TYR A 53 -14.97 2.26 -17.95
N MET A 54 -13.72 2.74 -17.92
CA MET A 54 -13.39 4.13 -17.59
C MET A 54 -14.05 5.11 -18.56
N ASP A 55 -13.97 4.85 -19.86
CA ASP A 55 -14.57 5.67 -20.92
C ASP A 55 -16.10 5.71 -20.83
N LYS A 56 -16.74 4.59 -20.46
CA LYS A 56 -18.20 4.48 -20.33
C LYS A 56 -18.73 5.06 -19.02
N ASN A 57 -17.92 5.06 -17.96
CA ASN A 57 -18.34 5.42 -16.61
C ASN A 57 -17.45 6.50 -15.96
N PRO A 58 -17.13 7.62 -16.64
CA PRO A 58 -16.17 8.59 -16.13
C PRO A 58 -16.62 9.24 -14.81
N GLN A 59 -17.93 9.38 -14.58
CA GLN A 59 -18.46 9.89 -13.32
C GLN A 59 -18.26 8.92 -12.15
N VAL A 60 -18.37 7.62 -12.39
CA VAL A 60 -18.11 6.59 -11.35
C VAL A 60 -16.63 6.59 -10.99
N ILE A 61 -15.76 6.63 -12.00
CA ILE A 61 -14.31 6.69 -11.78
C ILE A 61 -13.95 7.96 -11.00
N GLN A 62 -14.45 9.13 -11.42
CA GLN A 62 -14.20 10.37 -10.69
C GLN A 62 -14.73 10.31 -9.25
N GLY A 63 -15.94 9.79 -9.03
CA GLY A 63 -16.52 9.64 -7.69
C GLY A 63 -15.69 8.72 -6.79
N PHE A 64 -15.20 7.61 -7.33
CA PHE A 64 -14.31 6.69 -6.64
C PHE A 64 -12.98 7.35 -6.31
N THR A 65 -12.31 8.00 -7.28
CA THR A 65 -11.05 8.71 -7.06
C THR A 65 -11.19 9.83 -6.03
N ASN A 66 -12.31 10.56 -6.03
CA ASN A 66 -12.62 11.57 -5.01
C ASN A 66 -12.74 10.95 -3.61
N ALA A 67 -13.37 9.77 -3.48
CA ALA A 67 -13.48 9.07 -2.21
C ALA A 67 -12.11 8.60 -1.69
N ILE A 68 -11.26 8.07 -2.58
CA ILE A 68 -9.87 7.70 -2.25
C ILE A 68 -9.09 8.92 -1.75
N TYR A 69 -9.13 10.04 -2.48
CA TYR A 69 -8.44 11.26 -2.05
C TYR A 69 -8.91 11.73 -0.67
N LYS A 70 -10.24 11.76 -0.43
CA LYS A 70 -10.79 12.11 0.88
C LYS A 70 -10.32 11.15 1.97
N GLY A 71 -10.27 9.84 1.71
CA GLY A 71 -9.74 8.85 2.65
C GLY A 71 -8.26 9.09 2.97
N GLN A 72 -7.44 9.39 1.96
CA GLN A 72 -6.03 9.75 2.14
C GLN A 72 -5.88 11.01 3.01
N GLN A 73 -6.61 12.09 2.69
CA GLN A 73 -6.58 13.32 3.48
C GLN A 73 -7.09 13.09 4.91
N TRP A 74 -8.13 12.27 5.07
CA TRP A 74 -8.67 11.93 6.39
C TRP A 74 -7.62 11.21 7.25
N PHE A 75 -6.94 10.21 6.69
CA PHE A 75 -5.87 9.48 7.39
C PHE A 75 -4.76 10.39 7.94
N PHE A 76 -4.33 11.37 7.14
CA PHE A 76 -3.27 12.30 7.54
C PHE A 76 -3.72 13.44 8.44
N SER A 77 -5.01 13.78 8.42
CA SER A 77 -5.59 14.85 9.26
C SER A 77 -6.10 14.36 10.62
N HIS A 78 -6.13 13.05 10.86
CA HIS A 78 -6.64 12.46 12.09
C HIS A 78 -5.54 11.76 12.90
N SER A 79 -5.77 11.68 14.20
CA SER A 79 -4.89 10.98 15.14
C SER A 79 -4.85 9.47 14.84
N THR A 80 -3.80 8.81 15.29
CA THR A 80 -3.68 7.35 15.18
C THR A 80 -4.83 6.62 15.87
N GLU A 81 -5.33 7.17 16.98
CA GLU A 81 -6.48 6.61 17.70
C GLU A 81 -7.77 6.69 16.87
N GLU A 82 -8.08 7.86 16.30
CA GLU A 82 -9.26 8.06 15.46
C GLU A 82 -9.23 7.15 14.22
N VAL A 83 -8.04 7.02 13.60
CA VAL A 83 -7.85 6.10 12.47
C VAL A 83 -8.04 4.65 12.89
N ALA A 84 -7.53 4.24 14.05
CA ALA A 84 -7.72 2.88 14.56
C ALA A 84 -9.20 2.58 14.80
N ASP A 85 -9.93 3.51 15.42
CA ASP A 85 -11.36 3.36 15.68
C ASP A 85 -12.20 3.25 14.40
N SER A 86 -11.81 3.92 13.31
CA SER A 86 -12.55 3.85 12.05
C SER A 86 -12.35 2.55 11.27
N ILE A 87 -11.30 1.77 11.58
CA ILE A 87 -10.96 0.55 10.83
C ILE A 87 -10.98 -0.74 11.66
N ILE A 88 -11.09 -0.67 12.99
CA ILE A 88 -10.93 -1.83 13.88
C ILE A 88 -11.87 -3.00 13.55
N ASP A 89 -13.09 -2.70 13.11
CA ASP A 89 -14.09 -3.71 12.76
C ASP A 89 -13.69 -4.58 11.55
N TYR A 90 -12.74 -4.11 10.73
CA TYR A 90 -12.18 -4.89 9.62
C TYR A 90 -11.07 -5.86 10.05
N PHE A 91 -10.63 -5.82 11.32
CA PHE A 91 -9.54 -6.64 11.86
C PHE A 91 -9.99 -7.49 13.06
N PRO A 92 -10.98 -8.40 12.88
CA PRO A 92 -11.48 -9.23 13.98
C PRO A 92 -10.35 -10.06 14.60
N GLY A 93 -10.23 -9.99 15.93
CA GLY A 93 -9.20 -10.71 16.69
C GLY A 93 -7.87 -9.97 16.83
N THR A 94 -7.75 -8.74 16.34
CA THR A 94 -6.60 -7.87 16.60
C THR A 94 -6.98 -6.79 17.60
N ASP A 95 -6.18 -6.57 18.65
CA ASP A 95 -6.46 -5.52 19.63
C ASP A 95 -6.15 -4.11 19.08
N LYS A 96 -6.86 -3.09 19.60
CA LYS A 96 -6.74 -1.70 19.17
C LYS A 96 -5.30 -1.18 19.27
N ASP A 97 -4.58 -1.53 20.34
CA ASP A 97 -3.19 -1.09 20.54
C ASP A 97 -2.27 -1.61 19.41
N THR A 98 -2.50 -2.83 18.93
CA THR A 98 -1.77 -3.41 17.80
C THR A 98 -2.11 -2.67 16.50
N ILE A 99 -3.39 -2.35 16.26
CA ILE A 99 -3.79 -1.55 15.10
C ILE A 99 -3.16 -0.14 15.14
N MET A 100 -3.15 0.50 16.29
CA MET A 100 -2.50 1.80 16.49
C MET A 100 -0.99 1.72 16.19
N THR A 101 -0.31 0.68 16.67
CA THR A 101 1.12 0.44 16.36
C THR A 101 1.35 0.31 14.86
N VAL A 102 0.49 -0.41 14.14
CA VAL A 102 0.57 -0.56 12.68
C VAL A 102 0.39 0.78 11.97
N ILE A 103 -0.61 1.57 12.38
CA ILE A 103 -0.86 2.89 11.81
C ILE A 103 0.36 3.81 12.02
N ASP A 104 0.95 3.80 13.21
CA ASP A 104 2.15 4.59 13.51
C ASP A 104 3.35 4.12 12.67
N ASN A 105 3.53 2.81 12.49
CA ASN A 105 4.57 2.26 11.61
C ASN A 105 4.38 2.76 10.17
N TYR A 106 3.15 2.74 9.64
CA TYR A 106 2.84 3.22 8.30
C TYR A 106 3.02 4.73 8.14
N LYS A 107 2.62 5.53 9.14
CA LYS A 107 2.87 6.98 9.15
C LYS A 107 4.36 7.29 9.20
N LYS A 108 5.14 6.55 9.99
CA LYS A 108 6.59 6.76 10.16
C LYS A 108 7.37 6.62 8.85
N ILE A 109 6.98 5.68 7.99
CA ILE A 109 7.67 5.42 6.72
C ILE A 109 6.96 6.06 5.51
N ASP A 110 5.95 6.90 5.75
CA ASP A 110 5.14 7.53 4.71
C ASP A 110 4.52 6.52 3.71
N ALA A 111 3.99 5.41 4.23
CA ALA A 111 3.52 4.28 3.42
C ALA A 111 2.26 4.58 2.59
N ILE A 112 1.44 5.52 3.04
CA ILE A 112 0.18 5.88 2.37
C ILE A 112 0.43 7.06 1.44
N ALA A 113 -0.03 6.96 0.19
CA ALA A 113 0.11 8.07 -0.74
C ALA A 113 -0.73 9.29 -0.30
N HIS A 114 -0.16 10.49 -0.41
CA HIS A 114 -0.84 11.76 -0.07
C HIS A 114 -1.88 12.18 -1.10
N THR A 115 -1.78 11.69 -2.32
CA THR A 115 -2.75 11.92 -3.40
C THR A 115 -3.02 10.61 -4.16
N PRO A 116 -4.11 10.49 -4.93
CA PRO A 116 -4.34 9.31 -5.76
C PRO A 116 -3.50 9.31 -7.06
N GLU A 117 -2.62 10.32 -7.24
CA GLU A 117 -1.78 10.45 -8.41
C GLU A 117 -0.66 9.40 -8.38
N ILE A 118 -0.43 8.73 -9.51
CA ILE A 118 0.73 7.86 -9.69
C ILE A 118 1.79 8.66 -10.43
N LYS A 119 2.98 8.79 -9.86
CA LYS A 119 4.12 9.41 -10.56
C LYS A 119 4.82 8.40 -11.45
N GLU A 120 5.22 8.84 -12.64
CA GLU A 120 5.95 8.01 -13.60
C GLU A 120 7.26 7.47 -13.03
N GLU A 121 7.99 8.29 -12.26
CA GLU A 121 9.23 7.87 -11.58
C GLU A 121 9.01 6.69 -10.62
N ASN A 122 7.89 6.68 -9.87
CA ASN A 122 7.58 5.63 -8.91
C ASN A 122 7.19 4.33 -9.63
N LEU A 123 6.41 4.43 -10.71
CA LEU A 123 6.05 3.26 -11.52
C LEU A 123 7.27 2.69 -12.26
N ASN A 124 8.15 3.55 -12.77
CA ASN A 124 9.41 3.14 -13.37
C ASN A 124 10.28 2.39 -12.36
N ARG A 125 10.39 2.86 -11.12
CA ARG A 125 11.10 2.14 -10.07
C ARG A 125 10.54 0.74 -9.82
N LEU A 126 9.21 0.59 -9.76
CA LEU A 126 8.59 -0.74 -9.65
C LEU A 126 8.98 -1.63 -10.83
N MET A 127 8.94 -1.08 -12.05
CA MET A 127 9.32 -1.83 -13.24
C MET A 127 10.80 -2.18 -13.27
N ASP A 128 11.68 -1.32 -12.75
CA ASP A 128 13.12 -1.55 -12.59
C ASP A 128 13.36 -2.73 -11.64
N ILE A 129 12.72 -2.73 -10.47
CA ILE A 129 12.80 -3.84 -9.51
C ILE A 129 12.39 -5.17 -10.14
N ILE A 130 11.31 -5.18 -10.94
CA ILE A 130 10.84 -6.40 -11.63
C ILE A 130 11.88 -6.87 -12.66
N THR A 131 12.42 -5.97 -13.48
CA THR A 131 13.39 -6.32 -14.52
C THR A 131 14.76 -6.70 -13.98
N ASP A 132 15.18 -6.10 -12.87
CA ASP A 132 16.43 -6.40 -12.17
C ASP A 132 16.39 -7.79 -11.53
N TYR A 133 15.21 -8.19 -11.01
CA TYR A 133 14.99 -9.54 -10.51
C TYR A 133 14.99 -10.58 -11.64
N ASP A 134 14.18 -10.34 -12.68
CA ASP A 134 14.10 -11.20 -13.86
C ASP A 134 13.52 -10.44 -15.06
N SER A 135 14.39 -10.11 -16.02
CA SER A 135 14.01 -9.39 -17.24
C SER A 135 12.93 -10.10 -18.08
N SER A 136 12.78 -11.42 -17.94
CA SER A 136 11.77 -12.19 -18.68
C SER A 136 10.34 -11.93 -18.19
N LEU A 137 10.18 -11.41 -16.97
CA LEU A 137 8.88 -11.00 -16.42
C LEU A 137 8.33 -9.74 -17.09
N MET A 138 9.19 -8.96 -17.77
CA MET A 138 8.78 -7.77 -18.50
C MET A 138 9.54 -7.66 -19.83
N PRO A 139 9.17 -8.49 -20.83
CA PRO A 139 9.81 -8.47 -22.15
C PRO A 139 9.66 -7.12 -22.87
N GLN A 140 8.59 -6.39 -22.55
CA GLN A 140 8.34 -5.04 -23.03
C GLN A 140 7.88 -4.17 -21.86
N ARG A 141 8.58 -3.04 -21.65
CA ARG A 141 8.16 -2.02 -20.70
C ARG A 141 6.97 -1.23 -21.26
N PRO A 142 5.81 -1.19 -20.58
CA PRO A 142 4.70 -0.36 -21.01
C PRO A 142 5.03 1.13 -20.83
N GLU A 143 4.62 1.96 -21.78
CA GLU A 143 4.66 3.41 -21.62
C GLU A 143 3.70 3.84 -20.50
N PHE A 144 4.15 4.70 -19.59
CA PHE A 144 3.37 5.19 -18.46
C PHE A 144 1.97 5.70 -18.87
N SER A 145 1.92 6.55 -19.89
CA SER A 145 0.68 7.15 -20.41
C SER A 145 -0.32 6.16 -21.01
N LYS A 146 0.08 4.90 -21.23
CA LYS A 146 -0.81 3.84 -21.73
C LYS A 146 -1.52 3.10 -20.59
N ILE A 147 -0.95 3.13 -19.39
CA ILE A 147 -1.40 2.32 -18.24
C ILE A 147 -1.81 3.18 -17.04
N VAL A 148 -1.53 4.49 -17.07
CA VAL A 148 -1.94 5.45 -16.04
C VAL A 148 -2.68 6.63 -16.68
N ASP A 149 -3.81 7.00 -16.06
CA ASP A 149 -4.56 8.23 -16.34
C ASP A 149 -4.73 9.02 -15.04
N ASN A 150 -3.89 10.04 -14.84
CA ASN A 150 -3.93 10.90 -13.66
C ASN A 150 -5.00 12.00 -13.75
N SER A 151 -5.75 12.13 -14.85
CA SER A 151 -6.70 13.23 -15.01
C SER A 151 -7.82 13.22 -13.96
N PHE A 152 -8.20 12.04 -13.45
CA PHE A 152 -9.16 11.90 -12.35
C PHE A 152 -8.54 12.27 -11.00
N ALA A 153 -7.27 11.90 -10.78
CA ALA A 153 -6.52 12.21 -9.56
C ALA A 153 -6.28 13.72 -9.42
N GLU A 154 -5.83 14.36 -10.50
CA GLU A 154 -5.64 15.81 -10.58
C GLU A 154 -6.92 16.59 -10.34
N LYS A 155 -8.08 16.06 -10.75
CA LYS A 155 -9.39 16.67 -10.48
C LYS A 155 -9.82 16.47 -9.02
N ALA A 156 -9.47 15.34 -8.41
CA ALA A 156 -9.83 15.05 -7.03
C ALA A 156 -9.07 15.93 -6.03
N ALA A 157 -7.82 16.28 -6.35
CA ALA A 157 -6.93 17.08 -5.50
C ALA A 157 -7.09 18.61 -5.67
N LYS A 158 -8.10 19.06 -6.43
CA LYS A 158 -8.45 20.48 -6.60
C LYS A 158 -9.60 20.85 -5.65
#